data_AF-A0A522BGH0-F1
#
_entry.id   AF-A0A522BGH0-F1
#
_cell.length_a   1.000
_cell.length_b   1.000
_cell.length_c   1.000
_cell.angle_alpha   90.00
_cell.angle_beta   90.00
_cell.angle_gamma   90.00
#
_symmetry.space_group_name_H-M   'P 1'
#
loop_
_entity.id
_entity.type
_entity.pdbx_description
1 polymer ?
#
loop_
_entity_poly.entity_id
_entity_poly.type
_entity_poly.pdbx_seq_one_letter_code
_entity_poly.pdbx_strand_id
1 'polypeptide(L)'
;MHSSQLISRIGLVGPMYGPVGQVKKGNVVTGDWMPGKGFTVTVNGKTLPPSADASSYINSELMFHIFPSMYVGPAVPEELRLNLLGLSKSMKAAVRQGGK
;
A
#
# COMPACT_ATOMS: atom_id res chain seq x y z
N MET A 1 -24.58 6.77 7.20
CA MET A 1 -24.11 5.51 7.86
C MET A 1 -22.95 4.89 7.07
N HIS A 2 -21.78 5.55 6.95
CA HIS A 2 -20.63 4.99 6.20
C HIS A 2 -19.29 5.01 6.95
N SER A 3 -19.19 5.73 8.07
CA SER A 3 -17.92 5.94 8.77
C SER A 3 -17.49 4.77 9.67
N SER A 4 -18.42 3.99 10.24
CA SER A 4 -18.07 2.94 11.21
C SER A 4 -17.45 1.70 10.57
N GLN A 5 -17.87 1.34 9.35
CA GLN A 5 -17.29 0.21 8.60
C GLN A 5 -15.87 0.52 8.10
N LEU A 6 -15.58 1.79 7.84
CA LEU A 6 -14.26 2.24 7.44
C LEU A 6 -13.26 2.09 8.59
N ILE A 7 -13.66 2.55 9.79
CA ILE A 7 -12.84 2.49 11.01
C ILE A 7 -12.54 1.04 11.40
N SER A 8 -13.55 0.16 11.38
CA SER A 8 -13.35 -1.24 11.77
C SER A 8 -12.42 -1.99 10.81
N ARG A 9 -12.43 -1.67 9.51
CA ARG A 9 -11.53 -2.30 8.52
C ARG A 9 -10.15 -1.66 8.45
N ILE A 10 -10.01 -0.35 8.66
CA ILE A 10 -8.70 0.29 8.85
C ILE A 10 -8.01 -0.25 10.12
N GLY A 11 -8.80 -0.57 11.16
CA GLY A 11 -8.31 -1.26 12.36
C GLY A 11 -7.64 -2.61 12.09
N LEU A 12 -7.94 -3.28 10.96
CA LEU A 12 -7.27 -4.52 10.56
C LEU A 12 -5.86 -4.26 10.00
N VAL A 13 -5.62 -3.09 9.41
CA VAL A 13 -4.33 -2.75 8.78
C VAL A 13 -3.24 -2.50 9.82
N GLY A 14 -3.57 -1.89 10.96
CA GLY A 14 -2.61 -1.59 12.03
C GLY A 14 -1.83 -2.82 12.51
N PRO A 15 -2.51 -3.93 12.90
CA PRO A 15 -1.87 -5.19 13.29
C PRO A 15 -0.94 -5.81 12.24
N MET A 16 -1.15 -5.59 10.94
CA MET A 16 -0.28 -6.11 9.87
C MET A 16 1.13 -5.57 9.93
N TYR A 17 1.29 -4.33 10.41
CA TYR A 17 2.59 -3.70 10.58
C TYR A 17 3.26 -4.05 11.91
N GLY A 18 2.57 -4.74 12.84
CA GLY A 18 3.13 -5.19 14.11
C GLY A 18 4.46 -5.98 13.95
N PRO A 19 4.53 -6.96 13.03
CA PRO A 19 5.77 -7.69 12.74
C PRO A 19 6.87 -6.87 12.05
N VAL A 20 6.54 -5.72 11.44
CA VAL A 20 7.51 -4.88 10.70
C VAL A 20 8.45 -4.16 11.67
N GLY A 21 8.07 -4.02 12.94
CA GLY A 21 8.89 -3.43 14.00
C GLY A 21 9.22 -1.97 13.71
N GLN A 22 10.33 -1.72 13.02
CA GLN A 22 10.79 -0.40 12.63
C GLN A 22 11.07 -0.33 11.13
N VAL A 23 10.39 0.60 10.45
CA VAL A 23 10.72 0.96 9.06
C VAL A 23 11.97 1.83 9.04
N LYS A 24 13.00 1.40 8.30
CA LYS A 24 14.28 2.10 8.14
C LYS A 24 14.45 2.57 6.70
N LYS A 25 15.25 3.62 6.50
CA LYS A 25 15.65 4.06 5.15
C LYS A 25 16.27 2.89 4.39
N GLY A 26 15.80 2.68 3.17
CA GLY A 26 16.20 1.55 2.32
C GLY A 26 15.30 0.32 2.42
N ASN A 27 14.34 0.28 3.34
CA ASN A 27 13.29 -0.74 3.27
C ASN A 27 12.39 -0.52 2.06
N VAL A 28 12.01 -1.61 1.43
CA VAL A 28 11.09 -1.63 0.29
C VAL A 28 9.80 -2.28 0.75
N VAL A 29 8.70 -1.55 0.60
CA VAL A 29 7.34 -2.05 0.87
C VAL A 29 6.62 -2.13 -0.47
N THR A 30 6.09 -3.30 -0.81
CA THR A 30 5.21 -3.49 -1.96
C THR A 30 3.83 -3.90 -1.50
N GLY A 31 2.80 -3.38 -2.16
CA GLY A 31 1.42 -3.75 -1.94
C GLY A 31 0.83 -4.21 -3.25
N ASP A 32 0.37 -5.45 -3.29
CA ASP A 32 -0.08 -6.11 -4.52
C ASP A 32 -1.55 -6.51 -4.37
N TRP A 33 -2.38 -6.09 -5.33
CA TRP A 33 -3.75 -6.59 -5.44
C TRP A 33 -3.78 -7.77 -6.39
N MET A 34 -4.14 -8.94 -5.88
CA MET A 34 -4.31 -10.15 -6.68
C MET A 34 -5.80 -10.38 -6.96
N PRO A 35 -6.25 -10.31 -8.23
CA PRO A 35 -7.63 -10.61 -8.60
C PRO A 35 -8.09 -11.96 -8.03
N GLY A 36 -9.28 -11.97 -7.42
CA GLY A 36 -9.86 -13.17 -6.80
C GLY A 36 -9.25 -13.61 -5.46
N LYS A 37 -8.11 -13.03 -5.04
CA LYS A 37 -7.48 -13.34 -3.74
C LYS A 37 -7.53 -12.18 -2.75
N GLY A 38 -7.33 -10.96 -3.23
CA GLY A 38 -7.30 -9.75 -2.40
C GLY A 38 -5.92 -9.11 -2.33
N PHE A 39 -5.76 -8.20 -1.38
CA PHE A 39 -4.53 -7.41 -1.19
C PHE A 39 -3.49 -8.15 -0.36
N THR A 40 -2.23 -8.04 -0.71
CA THR A 40 -1.10 -8.53 0.09
C THR A 40 -0.01 -7.46 0.20
N VAL A 41 0.79 -7.51 1.25
CA VAL A 41 1.88 -6.57 1.51
C VAL A 41 3.16 -7.35 1.68
N THR A 42 4.23 -6.89 1.07
CA THR A 42 5.56 -7.47 1.19
C THR A 42 6.54 -6.40 1.67
N VAL A 43 7.35 -6.73 2.67
CA VAL A 43 8.41 -5.86 3.19
C VAL A 43 9.75 -6.56 3.00
N ASN A 44 10.65 -5.94 2.22
CA ASN A 44 11.96 -6.50 1.87
C ASN A 44 11.87 -7.96 1.35
N GLY A 45 10.89 -8.22 0.48
CA GLY A 45 10.65 -9.54 -0.10
C GLY A 45 9.91 -10.54 0.81
N LYS A 46 9.55 -10.17 2.05
CA LYS A 46 8.76 -11.02 2.95
C LYS A 46 7.31 -10.56 3.01
N THR A 47 6.39 -11.45 2.63
CA THR A 47 4.95 -11.19 2.71
C THR A 47 4.50 -11.12 4.17
N LEU A 48 3.78 -10.06 4.52
CA LEU A 48 3.20 -9.87 5.84
C LEU A 48 1.86 -10.61 5.95
N PRO A 49 1.57 -11.24 7.09
CA PRO A 49 0.24 -11.75 7.36
C PRO A 49 -0.74 -10.57 7.59
N PRO A 50 -1.92 -10.53 6.93
CA PRO A 50 -2.96 -9.52 7.10
C PRO A 50 -3.61 -9.45 8.50
N SER A 51 -3.45 -10.43 9.38
CA SER A 51 -3.85 -10.36 10.80
C SER A 51 -3.54 -11.71 11.46
N ALA A 52 -3.88 -11.84 12.75
CA ALA A 52 -3.79 -13.07 13.55
C ALA A 52 -4.54 -14.29 12.96
N ASP A 53 -5.27 -14.13 11.85
CA ASP A 53 -6.20 -15.11 11.28
C ASP A 53 -5.58 -15.92 10.11
N ALA A 54 -4.24 -15.88 9.97
CA ALA A 54 -3.39 -16.74 9.12
C ALA A 54 -3.57 -16.68 7.59
N SER A 55 -4.60 -16.06 7.02
CA SER A 55 -4.63 -15.74 5.57
C SER A 55 -3.48 -14.79 5.25
N SER A 56 -2.87 -14.84 4.04
CA SER A 56 -1.87 -13.86 3.54
C SER A 56 -2.49 -12.71 2.72
N TYR A 57 -3.83 -12.73 2.56
CA TYR A 57 -4.57 -11.79 1.73
C TYR A 57 -5.74 -11.13 2.47
N ILE A 58 -5.91 -9.82 2.22
CA ILE A 58 -7.10 -9.06 2.60
C ILE A 58 -8.08 -9.08 1.43
N ASN A 59 -9.07 -9.98 1.47
CA ASN A 59 -10.14 -10.01 0.48
C ASN A 59 -11.29 -9.09 0.91
N SER A 60 -11.15 -7.79 0.62
CA SER A 60 -12.15 -6.77 0.97
C SER A 60 -12.28 -5.74 -0.13
N GLU A 61 -13.45 -5.70 -0.77
CA GLU A 61 -13.80 -4.71 -1.78
C GLU A 61 -13.71 -3.27 -1.25
N LEU A 62 -14.03 -3.04 0.02
CA LEU A 62 -13.83 -1.73 0.64
C LEU A 62 -12.34 -1.35 0.68
N MET A 63 -11.45 -2.31 0.97
CA MET A 63 -10.01 -2.04 1.01
C MET A 63 -9.45 -1.84 -0.40
N PHE A 64 -10.00 -2.54 -1.39
CA PHE A 64 -9.69 -2.30 -2.80
C PHE A 64 -9.96 -0.87 -3.23
N HIS A 65 -11.04 -0.24 -2.74
CA HIS A 65 -11.33 1.16 -3.07
C HIS A 65 -10.46 2.14 -2.28
N ILE A 66 -10.20 1.85 -0.99
CA ILE A 66 -9.41 2.74 -0.13
C ILE A 66 -7.94 2.81 -0.58
N PHE A 67 -7.28 1.67 -0.86
CA PHE A 67 -5.84 1.67 -1.13
C PHE A 67 -5.43 2.51 -2.34
N PRO A 68 -6.03 2.36 -3.53
CA PRO A 68 -5.74 3.20 -4.69
C PRO A 68 -6.09 4.67 -4.43
N SER A 69 -7.17 4.97 -3.69
CA SER A 69 -7.58 6.35 -3.41
C SER A 69 -6.50 7.16 -2.68
N MET A 70 -5.61 6.50 -1.93
CA MET A 70 -4.47 7.15 -1.28
C MET A 70 -3.38 7.63 -2.27
N TYR A 71 -3.39 7.11 -3.50
CA TYR A 71 -2.38 7.42 -4.53
C TYR A 71 -2.95 8.16 -5.75
N VAL A 72 -4.26 8.02 -6.01
CA VAL A 72 -4.91 8.66 -7.17
C VAL A 72 -6.14 9.49 -6.79
N GLY A 73 -6.45 9.61 -5.50
CA GLY A 73 -7.57 10.40 -5.03
C GLY A 73 -7.33 11.92 -5.13
N PRO A 74 -8.38 12.73 -4.93
CA PRO A 74 -8.31 14.19 -5.08
C PRO A 74 -7.40 14.89 -4.07
N ALA A 75 -7.10 14.24 -2.95
CA ALA A 75 -6.19 14.77 -1.92
C ALA A 75 -4.70 14.54 -2.26
N VAL A 76 -4.40 13.76 -3.31
CA VAL A 76 -3.03 13.45 -3.71
C VAL A 76 -2.51 14.56 -4.65
N PRO A 77 -1.26 15.04 -4.47
CA PRO A 77 -0.68 16.02 -5.37
C PRO A 77 -0.83 15.61 -6.83
N GLU A 78 -1.31 16.56 -7.65
CA GLU A 78 -1.57 16.30 -9.07
C GLU A 78 -0.34 15.76 -9.80
N GLU A 79 0.85 16.31 -9.51
CA GLU A 79 2.09 15.84 -10.09
C GLU A 79 2.34 14.34 -9.82
N LEU A 80 2.14 13.88 -8.58
CA LEU A 80 2.30 12.47 -8.22
C LEU A 80 1.28 11.60 -8.96
N ARG A 81 0.01 12.02 -8.98
CA ARG A 81 -1.06 11.32 -9.70
C ARG A 81 -0.74 11.20 -11.20
N LEU A 82 -0.29 12.28 -11.84
CA LEU A 82 0.04 12.28 -13.27
C LEU A 82 1.26 11.41 -13.58
N ASN A 83 2.29 11.40 -12.73
CA ASN A 83 3.45 10.53 -12.90
C ASN A 83 3.08 9.05 -12.71
N LEU A 84 2.22 8.70 -11.75
CA LEU A 84 1.73 7.33 -11.54
C LEU A 84 0.89 6.81 -12.72
N LEU A 85 0.09 7.70 -13.34
CA LEU A 85 -0.70 7.37 -14.52
C LEU A 85 0.11 7.39 -15.83
N GLY A 86 1.42 7.67 -15.78
CA GLY A 86 2.27 7.78 -16.96
C GLY A 86 2.01 9.00 -17.86
N LEU A 87 1.20 9.94 -17.37
CA LEU A 87 0.83 11.18 -18.07
C LEU A 87 1.88 12.29 -17.87
N SER A 88 2.76 12.15 -16.88
CA SER A 88 3.93 13.01 -16.66
C SER A 88 5.19 12.16 -16.44
N LYS A 89 6.36 12.79 -16.64
CA LYS A 89 7.69 12.21 -16.37
C LYS A 89 8.53 13.11 -15.46
N SER A 90 7.94 14.13 -14.84
CA SER A 90 8.67 15.10 -14.01
C SER A 90 9.38 14.45 -12.82
N MET A 91 8.85 13.33 -12.31
CA MET A 91 9.42 12.59 -11.18
C MET A 91 10.37 11.46 -11.60
N LYS A 92 10.75 11.36 -12.88
CA LYS A 92 11.55 10.23 -13.41
C LYS A 92 13.04 10.25 -12.97
N ALA A 93 13.40 11.04 -11.95
CA ALA A 93 14.76 11.18 -11.46
C ALA A 93 14.84 10.93 -9.94
N ALA A 94 14.80 9.67 -9.53
CA ALA A 94 15.20 9.24 -8.18
C ALA A 94 15.99 7.91 -8.14
N VAL A 95 16.39 7.36 -9.29
CA VAL A 95 17.17 6.11 -9.37
C VAL A 95 18.42 6.34 -10.22
N ARG A 96 19.33 7.20 -9.73
CA ARG A 96 20.74 7.21 -10.15
C ARG A 96 21.56 8.09 -9.21
N GLN A 97 21.98 7.53 -8.07
CA GLN A 97 23.17 7.98 -7.32
C GLN A 97 23.44 7.00 -6.17
N GLY A 98 24.41 6.12 -6.37
CA GLY A 98 24.81 5.11 -5.38
C GLY A 98 25.64 3.99 -5.99
N GLY A 99 26.64 4.33 -6.80
CA GLY A 99 27.62 3.39 -7.35
C GLY A 99 28.98 4.07 -7.40
N LYS A 100 29.77 3.85 -6.36
CA LYS A 100 31.24 3.87 -6.40
C LYS A 100 31.70 2.52 -5.92
#